data_AF-A0A0Q8DCK0-F1
#
_entry.id   AF-A0A0Q8DCK0-F1
#
_cell.length_a   1.000
_cell.length_b   1.000
_cell.length_c   1.000
_cell.angle_alpha   90.00
_cell.angle_beta   90.00
_cell.angle_gamma   90.00
#
_symmetry.space_group_name_H-M   'P 1'
#
loop_
_entity.id
_entity.type
_entity.pdbx_description
1 polymer ?
#
loop_
_entity_poly.entity_id
_entity_poly.type
_entity_poly.pdbx_seq_one_letter_code
_entity_poly.pdbx_strand_id
1 'polypeptide(L)' 'MKFLLVVLVFAIATYLAIRWMQDRGPGGSPAKRRPSRPQPPSRPLAPDDDESFLRDLERKRRKQARDANPPDPPDA' A
#
# COMPACT_ATOMS: atom_id res chain seq x y z
N MET A 1 -37.80 20.86 9.70
CA MET A 1 -37.76 20.48 8.27
C MET A 1 -36.50 20.95 7.53
N LYS A 2 -36.12 22.24 7.60
CA LYS A 2 -34.89 22.74 6.93
C LYS A 2 -33.59 22.07 7.39
N PHE A 3 -33.51 21.73 8.68
CA PHE A 3 -32.35 21.05 9.26
C PHE A 3 -32.05 19.70 8.60
N LEU A 4 -33.10 18.92 8.29
CA LEU A 4 -32.94 17.63 7.61
C LEU A 4 -32.38 17.81 6.19
N LEU A 5 -32.78 18.87 5.49
CA LEU A 5 -32.22 19.22 4.19
C LEU A 5 -30.73 19.56 4.28
N VAL A 6 -30.32 20.34 5.28
CA VAL A 6 -28.91 20.68 5.50
C VAL A 6 -28.08 19.42 5.79
N VAL A 7 -28.58 18.54 6.66
CA VAL A 7 -27.92 17.26 6.98
C VAL A 7 -27.81 16.38 5.74
N LEU A 8 -28.87 16.29 4.93
CA LEU A 8 -28.87 15.50 3.71
C LEU A 8 -27.85 16.00 2.68
N VAL A 9 -27.80 17.31 2.46
CA VAL A 9 -26.80 17.93 1.56
C VAL A 9 -25.39 17.68 2.07
N PHE A 10 -25.15 17.84 3.37
CA PHE A 10 -23.84 17.63 3.97
C PHE A 10 -23.40 16.16 3.88
N ALA A 11 -24.33 15.21 4.08
CA ALA A 11 -24.09 13.79 3.93
C ALA A 11 -23.70 13.42 2.49
N ILE A 12 -24.41 13.96 1.49
CA ILE A 12 -24.11 13.73 0.07
C ILE A 12 -22.73 14.30 -0.29
N ALA A 13 -22.44 15.55 0.12
CA ALA A 13 -21.16 16.19 -0.14
C ALA A 13 -19.98 15.41 0.47
N THR A 14 -20.13 14.97 1.72
CA THR A 14 -19.11 14.19 2.43
C THR A 14 -18.90 12.83 1.76
N TYR A 15 -19.98 12.14 1.39
CA TYR A 15 -19.91 10.86 0.68
C TYR A 15 -19.15 11.00 -0.66
N LEU A 16 -19.46 12.02 -1.46
CA LEU A 16 -18.79 12.27 -2.73
C LEU A 16 -17.31 12.58 -2.55
N ALA A 17 -16.95 13.39 -1.55
CA ALA A 17 -15.55 13.70 -1.23
C ALA A 17 -14.74 12.43 -0.89
N ILE A 18 -15.28 11.58 -0.01
CA ILE A 18 -14.67 10.31 0.37
C ILE A 18 -14.57 9.37 -0.84
N ARG A 19 -15.66 9.25 -1.63
CA ARG A 19 -15.72 8.39 -2.82
C ARG A 19 -14.65 8.78 -3.84
N TRP A 20 -14.47 10.08 -4.09
CA TRP A 20 -13.49 10.59 -5.04
C TRP A 20 -12.05 10.40 -4.57
N MET A 21 -11.81 10.52 -3.27
CA MET A 21 -10.50 10.25 -2.68
C MET A 21 -10.15 8.76 -2.73
N GLN A 22 -11.13 7.88 -2.53
CA GLN A 22 -10.96 6.43 -2.68
C GLN A 22 -10.69 6.02 -4.13
N ASP A 23 -11.36 6.63 -5.11
CA ASP A 23 -11.14 6.35 -6.54
C ASP A 23 -9.76 6.79 -7.03
N ARG A 24 -9.09 7.73 -6.34
CA ARG A 24 -7.76 8.24 -6.70
C ARG A 24 -6.59 7.57 -5.99
N GLY A 25 -6.82 6.71 -5.00
CA GLY A 25 -5.78 5.95 -4.32
C GLY A 25 -5.65 4.52 -4.89
N PRO A 26 -4.45 3.89 -4.88
CA PRO A 26 -4.25 2.52 -5.39
C PRO A 26 -4.91 1.41 -4.55
N GLY A 27 -5.86 1.74 -3.67
CA GLY A 27 -6.56 0.83 -2.76
C GLY A 27 -8.09 0.96 -2.79
N GLY A 28 -8.67 1.56 -3.83
CA GLY A 28 -10.09 1.85 -4.00
C GLY A 28 -11.02 0.64 -4.21
N SER A 29 -10.82 -0.47 -3.48
CA SER A 29 -11.91 -1.43 -3.28
C SER A 29 -12.67 -1.05 -2.02
N PRO A 30 -13.99 -0.80 -2.06
CA PRO A 30 -14.77 -0.91 -0.85
C PRO A 30 -14.48 -2.31 -0.32
N ALA A 31 -14.01 -2.42 0.92
CA ALA A 31 -13.85 -3.70 1.58
C ALA A 31 -15.23 -4.34 1.66
N LYS A 32 -15.64 -5.01 0.57
CA LYS A 32 -16.71 -5.98 0.55
C LYS A 32 -16.32 -6.90 1.68
N ARG A 33 -17.11 -6.90 2.75
CA ARG A 33 -16.97 -7.82 3.88
C ARG A 33 -16.91 -9.22 3.28
N ARG A 34 -15.70 -9.67 2.99
CA ARG A 34 -15.46 -11.02 2.50
C ARG A 34 -15.80 -11.85 3.73
N PRO A 35 -16.76 -12.79 3.66
CA PRO A 35 -16.92 -13.74 4.76
C PRO A 35 -15.53 -14.29 5.05
N SER A 36 -15.13 -14.27 6.32
CA SER A 36 -13.82 -14.70 6.78
C SER A 36 -13.54 -16.05 6.15
N ARG A 37 -12.73 -16.07 5.08
CA ARG A 37 -12.20 -17.32 4.57
C ARG A 37 -11.30 -17.80 5.70
N PRO A 38 -11.47 -19.02 6.21
CA PRO A 38 -10.54 -19.57 7.18
C PRO A 38 -9.14 -19.33 6.62
N GLN A 39 -8.33 -18.55 7.33
CA GLN A 39 -6.95 -18.36 6.92
C GLN A 39 -6.36 -19.78 6.85
N PRO A 40 -5.79 -20.19 5.70
CA PRO A 40 -5.06 -21.45 5.68
C PRO A 40 -4.04 -21.38 6.83
N PRO A 41 -3.86 -22.47 7.59
CA PRO A 41 -2.88 -22.49 8.67
C PRO A 41 -1.57 -21.96 8.10
N SER A 42 -0.91 -21.08 8.85
CA SER A 42 0.37 -20.49 8.47
C SER A 42 1.27 -21.61 7.99
N ARG A 43 1.42 -21.73 6.67
CA ARG A 43 2.36 -22.68 6.09
C ARG A 43 3.72 -22.26 6.64
N PRO A 44 4.58 -23.21 7.03
CA PRO A 44 5.97 -22.89 7.31
C PRO A 44 6.47 -22.11 6.10
N LEU A 45 6.68 -20.81 6.28
CA LEU A 45 7.21 -19.94 5.23
C LEU A 45 8.67 -20.35 5.14
N ALA A 46 9.05 -20.85 3.98
CA ALA A 46 10.43 -21.23 3.78
C ALA A 46 11.28 -19.93 3.83
N PRO A 47 12.51 -19.95 4.37
CA PRO A 47 13.32 -18.75 4.54
C PRO A 47 13.56 -17.94 3.25
N ASP A 48 13.36 -18.55 2.08
CA ASP A 48 13.42 -17.95 0.74
C ASP A 48 12.15 -17.18 0.34
N ASP A 49 10.99 -17.48 0.95
CA ASP A 49 9.71 -16.82 0.69
C ASP A 49 9.49 -15.58 1.58
N ASP A 50 10.42 -15.28 2.51
CA ASP A 50 10.35 -14.12 3.39
C ASP A 50 10.71 -12.83 2.63
N GLU A 51 9.84 -11.81 2.68
CA GLU A 51 10.11 -10.49 2.08
C GLU A 51 11.39 -9.84 2.62
N SER A 52 11.75 -10.13 3.88
CA SER A 52 12.97 -9.65 4.52
C SER A 52 14.23 -10.24 3.86
N PHE A 53 14.21 -11.53 3.53
CA PHE A 53 15.32 -12.22 2.87
C PHE A 53 15.56 -11.68 1.46
N LEU A 54 14.50 -11.54 0.68
CA LEU A 54 14.56 -10.95 -0.66
C LEU A 54 15.11 -9.50 -0.63
N ARG A 55 14.71 -8.72 0.38
CA ARG A 55 15.20 -7.35 0.57
C ARG A 55 16.70 -7.31 0.90
N ASP A 56 17.19 -8.26 1.68
CA ASP A 56 18.61 -8.35 2.01
C ASP A 56 19.48 -8.79 0.83
N LEU A 57 18.99 -9.70 -0.03
CA LEU A 57 19.65 -10.01 -1.31
C LEU A 57 19.75 -8.78 -2.21
N GLU A 58 18.66 -8.03 -2.32
CA GLU A 58 18.62 -6.81 -3.13
C GLU A 58 19.57 -5.72 -2.56
N ARG A 59 19.67 -5.59 -1.23
CA ARG A 59 20.67 -4.72 -0.58
C ARG A 59 22.10 -5.14 -0.92
N LYS A 60 22.40 -6.45 -0.84
CA LYS A 60 23.73 -6.99 -1.17
C LYS A 60 24.08 -6.74 -2.65
N ARG A 61 23.15 -7.00 -3.56
CA ARG A 61 23.31 -6.75 -5.00
C ARG A 61 23.59 -5.26 -5.27
N ARG A 62 22.83 -4.35 -4.65
CA ARG A 62 23.08 -2.90 -4.78
C ARG A 62 24.43 -2.47 -4.23
N LYS A 63 24.88 -3.04 -3.11
CA LYS A 63 26.22 -2.76 -2.57
C LYS A 63 27.31 -3.22 -3.54
N GLN A 64 27.22 -4.44 -4.06
CA GLN A 64 28.18 -4.95 -5.04
C GLN A 64 28.20 -4.10 -6.32
N ALA A 65 27.05 -3.66 -6.80
CA ALA A 65 26.98 -2.77 -7.97
C ALA A 65 27.65 -1.41 -7.71
N ARG A 66 27.51 -0.85 -6.51
CA ARG A 66 28.20 0.39 -6.09
C ARG A 66 29.70 0.18 -5.94
N ASP A 67 30.12 -0.94 -5.38
CA ASP A 67 31.55 -1.25 -5.21
C ASP A 67 32.21 -1.52 -6.58
N ALA A 68 31.49 -2.14 -7.52
CA ALA A 68 31.96 -2.40 -8.87
C ALA A 68 31.99 -1.15 -9.77
N ASN A 69 31.16 -0.15 -9.48
CA ASN A 69 31.09 1.10 -10.23
C ASN A 69 31.10 2.25 -9.22
N PRO A 70 32.28 2.66 -8.72
CA PRO A 70 32.37 3.76 -7.77
C PRO A 70 31.74 5.00 -8.40
N PRO A 71 30.87 5.73 -7.68
CA PRO A 71 30.31 6.97 -8.20
C PRO A 71 31.46 7.95 -8.46
N ASP A 72 31.42 8.61 -9.61
CA ASP A 72 32.33 9.72 -9.89
C ASP A 72 32.23 10.75 -8.76
N PRO A 73 33.36 11.33 -8.30
CA PRO A 73 33.31 12.37 -7.27
C PRO A 73 32.42 13.50 -7.76
N PRO A 74 31.57 14.10 -6.89
CA PRO A 74 30.77 15.24 -7.30
C PRO A 74 31.71 16.36 -7.75
N ASP A 75 31.50 16.85 -8.97
CA ASP A 75 32.24 17.98 -9.54
C ASP A 75 32.25 19.13 -8.52
N ALA A 76 33.45 19.51 -8.05
CA ALA A 76 33.68 20.57 -7.07
C ALA A 76 33.83 21.94 -7.75
#